data_AF-A0A3S4HV97-F1
#
_entry.id   AF-A0A3S4HV97-F1
#
_cell.length_a   1.000
_cell.length_b   1.000
_cell.length_c   1.000
_cell.angle_alpha   90.00
_cell.angle_beta   90.00
_cell.angle_gamma   90.00
#
_symmetry.space_group_name_H-M   'P 1'
#
loop_
_entity.id
_entity.type
_entity.pdbx_description
1 polymer ?
#
loop_
_entity_poly.entity_id
_entity_poly.type
_entity_poly.pdbx_seq_one_letter_code
_entity_poly.pdbx_strand_id
1 'polypeptide(L)' 'MVIVTHEMGFARDVADRAIFMDQGQIVEQGPAKTLFADPQHPRTRQFP' A
#
# COMPACT_ATOMS: atom_id res chain seq x y z
N MET A 1 -15.29 -0.47 2.38
CA MET A 1 -14.71 -0.60 3.75
C MET A 1 -13.33 0.04 3.71
N VAL A 2 -12.97 0.81 4.74
CA VAL A 2 -11.64 1.42 4.85
C VAL A 2 -10.95 0.82 6.06
N ILE A 3 -9.74 0.31 5.86
CA ILE A 3 -8.91 -0.31 6.89
C ILE A 3 -7.60 0.45 6.94
N VAL A 4 -7.19 0.86 8.13
CA VAL A 4 -5.86 1.41 8.40
C VAL A 4 -5.16 0.42 9.31
N THR A 5 -4.05 -0.14 8.84
CA THR A 5 -3.32 -1.19 9.55
C THR A 5 -1.84 -1.12 9.22
N HIS A 6 -1.00 -1.59 10.15
CA HIS A 6 0.43 -1.84 9.93
C HIS A 6 0.71 -3.31 9.61
N GLU A 7 -0.29 -4.19 9.73
CA GLU A 7 -0.17 -5.62 9.43
C GLU A 7 -0.31 -5.87 7.91
N MET A 8 0.82 -5.90 7.21
CA MET A 8 0.86 -6.06 5.74
C MET A 8 0.33 -7.42 5.26
N GLY A 9 0.50 -8.48 6.05
CA GLY A 9 -0.06 -9.80 5.73
C GLY A 9 -1.59 -9.76 5.65
N PHE A 10 -2.22 -9.18 6.66
CA PHE A 10 -3.67 -8.97 6.67
C PHE A 10 -4.11 -8.08 5.50
N ALA A 11 -3.41 -6.96 5.28
CA ALA A 11 -3.74 -6.05 4.18
C ALA A 11 -3.66 -6.73 2.80
N ARG A 12 -2.68 -7.63 2.57
CA ARG A 12 -2.55 -8.39 1.33
C ARG A 12 -3.71 -9.35 1.09
N ASP A 13 -4.27 -9.93 2.15
CA ASP A 13 -5.32 -10.94 2.06
C ASP A 13 -6.71 -10.34 1.84
N VAL A 14 -6.97 -9.17 2.44
CA VAL A 14 -8.33 -8.59 2.47
C VAL A 14 -8.53 -7.36 1.59
N ALA A 15 -7.46 -6.67 1.18
CA ALA A 15 -7.59 -5.41 0.45
C ALA A 15 -7.71 -5.63 -1.07
N ASP A 16 -8.72 -4.99 -1.68
CA ASP A 16 -8.82 -4.89 -3.14
C ASP A 16 -7.85 -3.82 -3.69
N ARG A 17 -7.74 -2.70 -2.96
CA ARG A 17 -6.93 -1.53 -3.31
C ARG A 17 -6.08 -1.11 -2.11
N ALA A 18 -4.87 -0.66 -2.39
CA ALA A 18 -3.96 -0.10 -1.39
C ALA A 18 -3.63 1.36 -1.74
N ILE A 19 -3.44 2.16 -0.70
CA ILE A 19 -3.03 3.56 -0.77
C ILE A 19 -1.83 3.71 0.15
N PHE A 20 -0.69 4.09 -0.41
CA PHE A 20 0.50 4.45 0.33
C PHE A 20 0.53 5.96 0.54
N MET A 21 0.66 6.37 1.80
CA MET A 21 0.72 7.76 2.20
C MET A 21 2.05 8.06 2.87
N ASP A 22 2.66 9.19 2.53
CA ASP A 22 3.86 9.72 3.18
C ASP A 22 3.72 11.24 3.30
N GLN A 23 4.15 11.81 4.43
CA GLN A 23 4.10 13.26 4.69
C GLN A 23 2.74 13.92 4.41
N GLY A 24 1.63 13.22 4.69
CA GLY A 24 0.28 13.74 4.48
C GLY A 24 -0.18 13.75 3.02
N GLN A 25 0.56 13.11 2.11
CA GLN A 25 0.21 12.99 0.70
C GLN A 25 0.04 11.53 0.29
N ILE A 26 -0.85 11.28 -0.67
CA ILE A 26 -0.94 9.97 -1.34
C ILE A 26 0.22 9.90 -2.34
N VAL A 27 1.16 9.02 -2.06
CA VAL A 27 2.37 8.84 -2.86
C VAL A 27 2.17 7.79 -3.94
N GLU A 28 1.42 6.73 -3.62
CA GLU A 28 1.10 5.67 -4.57
C GLU A 28 -0.23 5.03 -4.23
N GLN A 29 -1.00 4.64 -5.24
CA GLN A 29 -2.25 3.92 -5.04
C GLN A 29 -2.53 2.98 -6.21
N GLY A 30 -3.16 1.84 -5.94
CA GLY A 30 -3.44 0.85 -6.98
C GLY A 30 -4.10 -0.41 -6.44
N PRO A 31 -4.25 -1.45 -7.28
CA PRO A 31 -4.62 -2.78 -6.83
C PRO A 31 -3.64 -3.26 -5.77
N ALA A 32 -4.14 -3.77 -4.64
CA ALA A 32 -3.29 -4.14 -3.51
C ALA A 32 -2.20 -5.15 -3.92
N LYS A 33 -2.57 -6.15 -4.71
CA LYS A 33 -1.64 -7.16 -5.24
C LYS A 33 -0.46 -6.55 -6.01
N THR A 34 -0.74 -5.57 -6.88
CA THR A 34 0.30 -4.89 -7.67
C THR A 34 1.14 -3.99 -6.80
N LEU A 35 0.52 -3.18 -5.93
CA LEU A 35 1.24 -2.22 -5.09
C LEU A 35 2.18 -2.93 -4.09
N PHE A 36 1.80 -4.11 -3.58
CA PHE A 36 2.65 -4.89 -2.69
C PHE A 36 3.70 -5.76 -3.40
N ALA A 37 3.46 -6.18 -4.65
CA ALA A 37 4.38 -7.07 -5.38
C ALA A 37 5.37 -6.30 -6.28
N ASP A 38 4.93 -5.21 -6.88
CA ASP A 38 5.71 -4.36 -7.78
C ASP A 38 5.39 -2.87 -7.54
N PRO A 39 5.73 -2.32 -6.36
CA PRO A 39 5.59 -0.91 -6.09
C PRO A 39 6.41 -0.09 -7.10
N GLN A 40 5.81 0.93 -7.70
CA GLN A 40 6.47 1.75 -8.71
C GLN A 40 7.17 2.96 -8.11
N HIS A 41 6.65 3.50 -6.99
CA HIS A 41 7.21 4.71 -6.43
C HIS A 41 8.44 4.41 -5.55
N PRO A 42 9.56 5.15 -5.70
CA PRO A 42 10.77 4.93 -4.91
C PRO A 42 10.54 4.95 -3.38
N ARG A 43 9.66 5.84 -2.89
CA ARG A 43 9.29 5.87 -1.46
C ARG A 43 8.52 4.64 -1.01
N THR A 44 7.60 4.13 -1.82
CA THR A 44 6.86 2.90 -1.51
C THR A 44 7.80 1.70 -1.47
N ARG A 45 8.78 1.63 -2.38
CA ARG A 45 9.83 0.58 -2.38
C ARG A 45 10.73 0.59 -1.14
N GLN A 46 10.93 1.76 -0.54
CA GLN A 46 11.74 1.92 0.67
C GLN A 46 10.97 1.55 1.94
N PHE A 47 9.65 1.37 1.85
CA PHE A 47 8.82 0.99 2.98
C PHE A 47 8.81 -0.54 3.12
N PRO A 48 9.37 -1.10 4.21
CA PRO A 48 9.51 -2.55 4.40
C PRO A 48 8.18 -3.27 4.65
#